data_AF-A0A662DV16-F1
#
_entry.id   AF-A0A662DV16-F1
#
_cell.length_a   1.000
_cell.length_b   1.000
_cell.length_c   1.000
_cell.angle_alpha   90.00
_cell.angle_beta   90.00
_cell.angle_gamma   90.00
#
_symmetry.space_group_name_H-M   'P 1'
#
loop_
_entity.id
_entity.type
_entity.pdbx_description
1 polymer ?
#
loop_
_entity_poly.entity_id
_entity_poly.type
_entity_poly.pdbx_seq_one_letter_code
_entity_poly.pdbx_strand_id
1 'polypeptide(L)'
;METTAPAVEARKVVSDQDSPTPTSTATAPTTAPAKATAIEPPAPLPKPAEIQPLAAVYVAPAPVAVPPLEVPLVAVGRSNGSETIRIQERMLELGFWVQGTDGDSGLTTTQAAMAFQKYHGIPANGSVDEQTAMLMSAAADRANGRADAGTLVEIDKSRQLLFLVVDGATNWVFNSSTGTEVPYETVNDKDPTKIERGDSVTPVGLYHTEPERPEGWWAGDLGEIYRPKYFVGGIAVHGSNSIPNYPASHGCVRVSVPAMDFIWESNAIPLGMNVWVHGEIPAA
;
A
#
# COMPACT_ATOMS: atom_id res chain seq x y z
N MET A 1 -41.75 2.64 54.60
CA MET A 1 -42.61 3.53 53.78
C MET A 1 -42.80 2.83 52.46
N GLU A 2 -44.06 2.50 52.24
CA GLU A 2 -44.59 1.58 51.24
C GLU A 2 -44.85 2.30 49.91
N THR A 3 -45.34 1.54 48.93
CA THR A 3 -45.94 1.93 47.63
C THR A 3 -44.98 1.93 46.42
N THR A 4 -44.85 0.85 45.64
CA THR A 4 -45.75 0.18 44.65
C THR A 4 -45.66 0.76 43.23
N ALA A 5 -45.16 -0.05 42.30
CA ALA A 5 -45.54 -0.05 40.88
C ALA A 5 -46.99 -0.56 40.72
N PRO A 6 -47.69 -0.38 39.58
CA PRO A 6 -47.49 -1.31 38.45
C PRO A 6 -47.68 -0.73 37.03
N ALA A 7 -47.34 -1.57 36.06
CA ALA A 7 -47.52 -1.44 34.61
C ALA A 7 -48.97 -1.65 34.15
N VAL A 8 -49.33 -1.15 32.96
CA VAL A 8 -50.36 -1.73 32.07
C VAL A 8 -49.99 -1.52 30.60
N GLU A 9 -50.11 -2.60 29.84
CA GLU A 9 -49.84 -2.79 28.43
C GLU A 9 -51.14 -2.70 27.58
N ALA A 10 -50.94 -2.48 26.28
CA ALA A 10 -51.77 -2.87 25.13
C ALA A 10 -53.05 -2.09 24.78
N ARG A 11 -53.08 -1.54 23.55
CA ARG A 11 -54.09 -1.90 22.55
C ARG A 11 -53.68 -1.52 21.12
N LYS A 12 -53.73 -2.52 20.23
CA LYS A 12 -53.72 -2.43 18.77
C LYS A 12 -55.18 -2.39 18.30
N VAL A 13 -55.53 -1.47 17.40
CA VAL A 13 -56.80 -1.46 16.64
C VAL A 13 -56.49 -1.15 15.17
N VAL A 14 -57.33 -1.69 14.29
CA VAL A 14 -57.14 -2.04 12.88
C VAL A 14 -57.93 -1.10 11.95
N SER A 15 -57.47 -1.04 10.68
CA SER A 15 -58.15 -0.80 9.38
C SER A 15 -58.74 0.56 8.97
N ASP A 16 -58.26 1.01 7.81
CA ASP A 16 -58.94 1.49 6.59
C ASP A 16 -60.16 2.40 6.68
N GLN A 17 -60.08 3.56 6.03
CA GLN A 17 -61.07 3.97 5.02
C GLN A 17 -60.54 5.04 4.05
N ASP A 18 -60.90 4.79 2.81
CA ASP A 18 -60.76 5.50 1.55
C ASP A 18 -61.67 6.75 1.46
N SER A 19 -61.34 7.76 0.64
CA SER A 19 -62.32 8.65 -0.02
C SER A 19 -61.70 9.71 -0.95
N PRO A 20 -62.42 10.14 -2.02
CA PRO A 20 -61.84 10.44 -3.32
C PRO A 20 -61.87 11.93 -3.73
N THR A 21 -61.04 12.28 -4.71
CA THR A 21 -60.96 13.60 -5.36
C THR A 21 -62.03 13.74 -6.45
N PRO A 22 -62.80 14.85 -6.52
CA PRO A 22 -63.84 15.01 -7.53
C PRO A 22 -63.28 15.49 -8.88
N THR A 23 -63.74 14.85 -9.95
CA THR A 23 -63.64 15.31 -11.34
C THR A 23 -64.85 16.17 -11.66
N SER A 24 -64.65 17.36 -12.25
CA SER A 24 -65.73 18.15 -12.84
C SER A 24 -65.39 18.49 -14.29
N THR A 25 -66.26 18.03 -15.19
CA THR A 25 -66.27 18.30 -16.62
C THR A 25 -67.33 19.36 -16.88
N ALA A 26 -66.98 20.48 -17.53
CA ALA A 26 -67.96 21.42 -18.06
C ALA A 26 -67.50 21.99 -19.41
N THR A 27 -68.42 21.93 -20.36
CA THR A 27 -68.31 22.15 -21.80
C THR A 27 -68.22 23.64 -22.16
N ALA A 28 -67.49 23.94 -23.24
CA ALA A 28 -67.24 25.27 -23.80
C ALA A 28 -68.42 25.85 -24.61
N PRO A 29 -68.45 27.18 -24.82
CA PRO A 29 -69.04 27.79 -26.01
C PRO A 29 -67.96 28.40 -26.93
N THR A 30 -68.20 28.21 -28.23
CA THR A 30 -67.41 28.67 -29.38
C THR A 30 -67.52 30.18 -29.61
N THR A 31 -66.41 30.83 -29.98
CA THR A 31 -66.42 32.09 -30.73
C THR A 31 -65.28 32.08 -31.76
N ALA A 32 -65.58 32.52 -32.98
CA ALA A 32 -64.72 32.49 -34.16
C ALA A 32 -63.48 33.43 -34.04
N PRO A 33 -62.39 33.15 -34.79
CA PRO A 33 -61.07 33.70 -34.49
C PRO A 33 -60.87 35.13 -35.02
N ALA A 34 -60.37 36.01 -34.15
CA ALA A 34 -59.69 37.24 -34.57
C ALA A 34 -58.27 36.89 -35.06
N LYS A 35 -57.89 37.45 -36.20
CA LYS A 35 -56.58 37.24 -36.84
C LYS A 35 -55.50 37.95 -36.01
N ALA A 36 -54.79 37.20 -35.17
CA ALA A 36 -53.66 37.69 -34.39
C ALA A 36 -52.38 37.67 -35.24
N THR A 37 -51.75 38.82 -35.40
CA THR A 37 -50.40 38.98 -35.94
C THR A 37 -49.43 38.25 -35.00
N ALA A 38 -48.70 37.27 -35.52
CA ALA A 38 -47.68 36.55 -34.74
C ALA A 38 -46.56 37.52 -34.34
N ILE A 39 -46.41 37.75 -33.04
CA ILE A 39 -45.22 38.36 -32.46
C ILE A 39 -44.25 37.22 -32.21
N GLU A 40 -43.08 37.28 -32.84
CA GLU A 40 -42.02 36.29 -32.67
C GLU A 40 -41.55 36.26 -31.21
N PRO A 41 -41.38 35.08 -30.57
CA PRO A 41 -40.91 34.99 -29.19
C PRO A 41 -39.52 35.63 -29.03
N PRO A 42 -39.24 36.33 -27.92
CA PRO A 42 -37.90 36.87 -27.68
C PRO A 42 -36.88 35.72 -27.57
N ALA A 43 -35.71 35.93 -28.18
CA ALA A 43 -34.62 34.97 -28.17
C ALA A 43 -34.24 34.55 -26.74
N PRO A 44 -33.93 33.26 -26.50
CA PRO A 44 -33.55 32.78 -25.18
C PRO A 44 -32.25 33.45 -24.73
N LEU A 45 -32.19 33.83 -23.45
CA LEU A 45 -30.98 34.39 -22.82
C LEU A 45 -29.82 33.38 -22.96
N PRO A 46 -28.58 33.84 -23.18
CA PRO A 46 -27.42 32.96 -23.22
C PRO A 46 -27.27 32.25 -21.86
N LYS A 47 -27.11 30.93 -21.90
CA LYS A 47 -26.82 30.10 -20.72
C LYS A 47 -25.52 30.60 -20.07
N PRO A 48 -25.45 30.78 -18.73
CA PRO A 48 -24.21 31.14 -18.05
C PRO A 48 -23.10 30.17 -18.45
N ALA A 49 -21.94 30.71 -18.85
CA ALA A 49 -20.78 29.90 -19.18
C ALA A 49 -20.41 29.07 -17.95
N GLU A 50 -20.39 27.75 -18.12
CA GLU A 50 -19.93 26.81 -17.11
C GLU A 50 -18.43 27.06 -16.92
N ILE A 51 -18.05 27.59 -15.75
CA ILE A 51 -16.65 27.83 -15.40
C ILE A 51 -16.04 26.45 -15.22
N GLN A 52 -15.32 25.96 -16.23
CA GLN A 52 -14.54 24.73 -16.09
C GLN A 52 -13.45 25.01 -15.04
N PRO A 53 -13.37 24.22 -13.96
CA PRO A 53 -12.28 24.38 -13.00
C PRO A 53 -10.96 24.22 -13.76
N LEU A 54 -10.05 25.16 -13.57
CA LEU A 54 -8.71 25.10 -14.13
C LEU A 54 -8.10 23.77 -13.69
N ALA A 55 -7.78 22.88 -14.64
CA ALA A 55 -7.12 21.62 -14.31
C ALA A 55 -5.83 21.96 -13.55
N ALA A 56 -5.75 21.56 -12.27
CA ALA A 56 -4.53 21.71 -11.51
C ALA A 56 -3.44 20.90 -12.21
N VAL A 57 -2.36 21.57 -12.63
CA VAL A 57 -1.20 20.89 -13.20
C VAL A 57 -0.54 20.15 -12.04
N TYR A 58 -0.68 18.82 -12.04
CA TYR A 58 0.03 17.97 -11.09
C TYR A 58 1.52 18.00 -11.41
N VAL A 59 2.34 18.39 -10.43
CA VAL A 59 3.80 18.32 -10.52
C VAL A 59 4.23 17.26 -9.53
N ALA A 60 4.69 16.12 -10.05
CA ALA A 60 5.29 15.08 -9.25
C ALA A 60 6.49 15.62 -8.46
N PRO A 61 6.69 15.18 -7.21
CA PRO A 61 7.88 15.52 -6.45
C PRO A 61 9.12 14.98 -7.16
N ALA A 62 10.16 15.80 -7.25
CA ALA A 62 11.45 15.34 -7.73
C ALA A 62 12.08 14.34 -6.74
N PRO A 63 12.89 13.39 -7.21
CA PRO A 63 13.72 12.58 -6.32
C PRO A 63 14.55 13.47 -5.38
N VAL A 64 14.69 13.04 -4.13
CA VAL A 64 15.47 13.76 -3.13
C VAL A 64 16.95 13.61 -3.47
N ALA A 65 17.61 14.70 -3.84
CA ALA A 65 19.02 14.71 -4.16
C ALA A 65 19.90 14.38 -2.93
N VAL A 66 20.93 13.56 -3.14
CA VAL A 66 21.92 13.16 -2.15
C VAL A 66 23.30 13.31 -2.81
N PRO A 67 24.15 14.25 -2.37
CA PRO A 67 25.46 14.43 -2.99
C PRO A 67 26.26 13.11 -3.04
N PRO A 68 26.94 12.81 -4.17
CA PRO A 68 27.91 11.73 -4.23
C PRO A 68 29.00 11.90 -3.15
N LEU A 69 29.54 10.78 -2.67
CA LEU A 69 30.59 10.82 -1.66
C LEU A 69 31.90 11.34 -2.26
N GLU A 70 32.53 12.32 -1.60
CA GLU A 70 33.86 12.83 -2.00
C GLU A 70 34.95 11.77 -1.83
N VAL A 71 34.87 11.02 -0.73
CA VAL A 71 35.72 9.85 -0.47
C VAL A 71 34.90 8.61 -0.79
N PRO A 72 35.27 7.82 -1.81
CA PRO A 72 34.56 6.59 -2.14
C PRO A 72 34.50 5.61 -0.96
N LEU A 73 33.46 4.77 -0.95
CA LEU A 73 33.36 3.63 -0.06
C LEU A 73 34.34 2.54 -0.51
N VAL A 74 34.91 1.85 0.47
CA VAL A 74 35.71 0.65 0.26
C VAL A 74 34.82 -0.58 0.42
N ALA A 75 34.95 -1.51 -0.51
CA ALA A 75 34.22 -2.78 -0.43
C ALA A 75 34.70 -3.60 0.78
N VAL A 76 33.79 -3.89 1.69
CA VAL A 76 34.06 -4.71 2.88
C VAL A 76 33.27 -6.01 2.91
N GLY A 77 32.46 -6.27 1.87
CA GLY A 77 31.61 -7.44 1.78
C GLY A 77 30.61 -7.49 2.94
N ARG A 78 30.88 -8.36 3.92
CA ARG A 78 30.10 -8.51 5.17
C ARG A 78 30.95 -8.32 6.43
N SER A 79 32.10 -7.67 6.31
CA SER A 79 32.98 -7.40 7.45
C SER A 79 32.43 -6.27 8.33
N ASN A 80 32.82 -6.27 9.60
CA ASN A 80 32.49 -5.20 10.55
C ASN A 80 33.60 -4.14 10.55
N GLY A 81 33.29 -2.93 11.04
CA GLY A 81 34.27 -1.88 11.30
C GLY A 81 33.84 -0.49 10.85
N SER A 82 34.78 0.45 10.86
CA SER A 82 34.52 1.87 10.54
C SER A 82 34.01 2.09 9.12
N GLU A 83 34.43 1.26 8.18
CA GLU A 83 33.94 1.38 6.80
C GLU A 83 32.49 0.87 6.67
N THR A 84 32.11 -0.12 7.47
CA THR A 84 30.72 -0.59 7.57
C THR A 84 29.81 0.49 8.12
N ILE A 85 30.30 1.32 9.06
CA ILE A 85 29.57 2.51 9.54
C ILE A 85 29.27 3.44 8.35
N ARG A 86 30.29 3.80 7.55
CA ARG A 86 30.12 4.66 6.37
C ARG A 86 29.13 4.09 5.36
N ILE A 87 29.16 2.77 5.16
CA ILE A 87 28.22 2.06 4.30
C ILE A 87 26.79 2.16 4.86
N GLN A 88 26.59 1.91 6.15
CA GLN A 88 25.28 2.00 6.80
C GLN A 88 24.73 3.43 6.76
N GLU A 89 25.58 4.44 7.02
CA GLU A 89 25.23 5.85 6.87
C GLU A 89 24.78 6.15 5.43
N ARG A 90 25.56 5.69 4.44
CA ARG A 90 25.23 5.88 3.03
C ARG A 90 23.92 5.18 2.63
N MET A 91 23.63 4.00 3.18
CA MET A 91 22.34 3.33 2.97
C MET A 91 21.17 4.20 3.45
N LEU A 92 21.27 4.78 4.65
CA LEU A 92 20.23 5.67 5.19
C LEU A 92 20.07 6.95 4.36
N GLU A 93 21.18 7.56 3.93
CA GLU A 93 21.17 8.73 3.04
C GLU A 93 20.46 8.45 1.73
N LEU A 94 20.68 7.26 1.15
CA LEU A 94 20.07 6.82 -0.11
C LEU A 94 18.65 6.23 0.06
N GLY A 95 18.16 6.09 1.29
CA GLY A 95 16.81 5.61 1.59
C GLY A 95 16.66 4.10 1.72
N PHE A 96 17.74 3.35 1.82
CA PHE A 96 17.71 1.92 2.14
C PHE A 96 17.76 1.73 3.66
N TRP A 97 16.71 1.16 4.22
CA TRP A 97 16.57 1.13 5.67
C TRP A 97 17.54 0.14 6.33
N VAL A 98 18.28 0.62 7.33
CA VAL A 98 19.08 -0.17 8.27
C VAL A 98 18.76 0.32 9.70
N GLN A 99 18.79 -0.58 10.69
CA GLN A 99 18.39 -0.25 12.06
C GLN A 99 19.36 0.71 12.77
N GLY A 100 20.64 0.69 12.38
CA GLY A 100 21.67 1.53 13.00
C GLY A 100 22.97 1.54 12.19
N THR A 101 23.87 2.43 12.56
CA THR A 101 25.18 2.67 11.95
C THR A 101 26.30 2.34 12.94
N ASP A 102 26.28 1.13 13.47
CA ASP A 102 27.16 0.63 14.55
C ASP A 102 28.46 -0.01 14.02
N GLY A 103 28.56 -0.23 12.72
CA GLY A 103 29.68 -0.89 12.08
C GLY A 103 29.56 -2.41 12.08
N ASP A 104 28.47 -2.97 12.59
CA ASP A 104 28.21 -4.41 12.53
C ASP A 104 27.46 -4.77 11.24
N SER A 105 28.07 -5.62 10.42
CA SER A 105 27.46 -6.10 9.18
C SER A 105 26.47 -7.24 9.43
N GLY A 106 25.45 -6.96 10.26
CA GLY A 106 24.41 -7.92 10.65
C GLY A 106 23.28 -8.09 9.63
N LEU A 107 22.13 -8.58 10.12
CA LEU A 107 20.95 -8.87 9.31
C LEU A 107 20.45 -7.64 8.55
N THR A 108 20.26 -6.51 9.22
CA THR A 108 19.68 -5.30 8.61
C THR A 108 20.64 -4.69 7.58
N THR A 109 21.95 -4.67 7.84
CA THR A 109 22.97 -4.27 6.85
C THR A 109 22.94 -5.18 5.60
N THR A 110 22.85 -6.51 5.80
CA THR A 110 22.75 -7.48 4.68
C THR A 110 21.48 -7.26 3.86
N GLN A 111 20.34 -7.01 4.52
CA GLN A 111 19.06 -6.76 3.86
C GLN A 111 19.06 -5.43 3.12
N ALA A 112 19.61 -4.37 3.69
CA ALA A 112 19.76 -3.07 3.03
C ALA A 112 20.68 -3.15 1.81
N ALA A 113 21.80 -3.87 1.90
CA ALA A 113 22.67 -4.15 0.76
C ALA A 113 21.92 -4.90 -0.35
N MET A 114 21.15 -5.93 0.01
CA MET A 114 20.33 -6.68 -0.96
C MET A 114 19.27 -5.79 -1.61
N ALA A 115 18.63 -4.89 -0.84
CA ALA A 115 17.66 -3.93 -1.37
C ALA A 115 18.30 -2.96 -2.37
N PHE A 116 19.47 -2.41 -2.04
CA PHE A 116 20.26 -1.57 -2.93
C PHE A 116 20.59 -2.30 -4.23
N GLN A 117 21.10 -3.53 -4.13
CA GLN A 117 21.49 -4.33 -5.28
C GLN A 117 20.29 -4.64 -6.19
N LYS A 118 19.15 -5.04 -5.62
CA LYS A 118 17.88 -5.23 -6.33
C LYS A 118 17.43 -3.96 -7.05
N TYR A 119 17.51 -2.82 -6.36
CA TYR A 119 17.11 -1.52 -6.92
C TYR A 119 17.94 -1.14 -8.15
N HIS A 120 19.26 -1.39 -8.10
CA HIS A 120 20.18 -1.11 -9.19
C HIS A 120 20.33 -2.23 -10.23
N GLY A 121 19.60 -3.34 -10.08
CA GLY A 121 19.62 -4.46 -11.03
C GLY A 121 20.96 -5.21 -11.10
N ILE A 122 21.72 -5.22 -10.00
CA ILE A 122 22.98 -5.98 -9.87
C ILE A 122 22.76 -7.23 -9.00
N PRO A 123 23.69 -8.21 -9.00
CA PRO A 123 23.53 -9.43 -8.20
C PRO A 123 23.27 -9.14 -6.71
N ALA A 124 22.08 -9.51 -6.24
CA ALA A 124 21.61 -9.16 -4.90
C ALA A 124 22.00 -10.22 -3.87
N ASN A 125 23.28 -10.27 -3.49
CA ASN A 125 23.83 -11.23 -2.52
C ASN A 125 23.92 -10.68 -1.08
N GLY A 126 23.59 -9.40 -0.85
CA GLY A 126 23.67 -8.73 0.44
C GLY A 126 25.10 -8.50 0.95
N SER A 127 26.10 -8.58 0.09
CA SER A 127 27.51 -8.30 0.38
C SER A 127 27.94 -7.05 -0.39
N VAL A 128 28.56 -6.08 0.28
CA VAL A 128 29.04 -4.85 -0.37
C VAL A 128 30.38 -5.09 -1.05
N ASP A 129 30.32 -5.60 -2.28
CA ASP A 129 31.46 -5.77 -3.17
C ASP A 129 31.88 -4.46 -3.86
N GLU A 130 32.92 -4.51 -4.70
CA GLU A 130 33.45 -3.33 -5.40
C GLU A 130 32.40 -2.62 -6.26
N GLN A 131 31.56 -3.38 -6.97
CA GLN A 131 30.50 -2.81 -7.80
C GLN A 131 29.46 -2.11 -6.92
N THR A 132 29.05 -2.74 -5.81
CA THR A 132 28.08 -2.19 -4.87
C THR A 132 28.62 -0.92 -4.21
N ALA A 133 29.86 -0.95 -3.70
CA ALA A 133 30.50 0.22 -3.07
C ALA A 133 30.66 1.40 -4.04
N MET A 134 31.06 1.12 -5.29
CA MET A 134 31.18 2.14 -6.34
C MET A 134 29.83 2.81 -6.63
N LEU A 135 28.78 2.01 -6.82
CA LEU A 135 27.43 2.54 -7.10
C LEU A 135 26.88 3.33 -5.91
N MET A 136 27.05 2.85 -4.68
CA MET A 136 26.65 3.59 -3.47
C MET A 136 27.38 4.94 -3.35
N SER A 137 28.66 4.97 -3.70
CA SER A 137 29.48 6.19 -3.67
C SER A 137 29.03 7.22 -4.70
N ALA A 138 28.68 6.75 -5.90
CA ALA A 138 28.31 7.61 -7.04
C ALA A 138 26.82 8.00 -7.07
N ALA A 139 25.95 7.29 -6.36
CA ALA A 139 24.51 7.57 -6.34
C ALA A 139 24.26 9.03 -5.89
N ALA A 140 23.47 9.76 -6.68
CA ALA A 140 23.24 11.19 -6.49
C ALA A 140 21.83 11.53 -5.97
N ASP A 141 20.99 10.51 -5.78
CA ASP A 141 19.59 10.64 -5.40
C ASP A 141 19.19 9.52 -4.45
N ARG A 142 18.21 9.78 -3.57
CA ARG A 142 17.50 8.73 -2.83
C ARG A 142 16.81 7.79 -3.81
N ALA A 143 16.72 6.52 -3.43
CA ALA A 143 15.91 5.56 -4.16
C ALA A 143 14.46 6.03 -4.23
N ASN A 144 13.83 5.84 -5.39
CA ASN A 144 12.45 6.21 -5.62
C ASN A 144 11.63 5.05 -6.19
N GLY A 145 10.45 4.83 -5.62
CA GLY A 145 9.41 3.98 -6.19
C GLY A 145 8.80 4.61 -7.45
N ARG A 146 7.81 3.92 -8.02
CA ARG A 146 7.02 4.44 -9.14
C ARG A 146 5.93 5.38 -8.69
N ALA A 147 5.47 5.26 -7.45
CA ALA A 147 4.46 6.14 -6.91
C ALA A 147 5.05 7.54 -6.75
N ASP A 148 4.42 8.50 -7.41
CA ASP A 148 4.80 9.89 -7.40
C ASP A 148 3.78 10.75 -6.66
N ALA A 149 2.72 10.17 -6.09
CA ALA A 149 1.65 10.88 -5.38
C ALA A 149 1.15 10.09 -4.16
N GLY A 150 0.65 10.81 -3.16
CA GLY A 150 -0.01 10.24 -2.00
C GLY A 150 0.91 9.53 -1.02
N THR A 151 0.32 8.93 0.01
CA THR A 151 1.03 8.24 1.09
C THR A 151 0.57 6.79 1.13
N LEU A 152 1.49 5.87 0.81
CA LEU A 152 1.16 4.47 0.54
C LEU A 152 2.37 3.54 0.74
N VAL A 153 2.08 2.25 0.80
CA VAL A 153 3.06 1.18 0.58
C VAL A 153 3.07 0.84 -0.90
N GLU A 154 4.22 0.87 -1.54
CA GLU A 154 4.41 0.35 -2.89
C GLU A 154 5.20 -0.96 -2.84
N ILE A 155 4.71 -1.99 -3.52
CA ILE A 155 5.35 -3.31 -3.63
C ILE A 155 5.65 -3.56 -5.10
N ASP A 156 6.95 -3.53 -5.44
CA ASP A 156 7.45 -3.86 -6.78
C ASP A 156 7.85 -5.34 -6.81
N LYS A 157 7.00 -6.18 -7.41
CA LYS A 157 7.26 -7.62 -7.57
C LYS A 157 8.45 -7.89 -8.48
N SER A 158 8.70 -7.04 -9.48
CA SER A 158 9.80 -7.22 -10.42
C SER A 158 11.16 -7.00 -9.80
N ARG A 159 11.25 -6.11 -8.80
CA ARG A 159 12.48 -5.87 -8.05
C ARG A 159 12.52 -6.60 -6.71
N GLN A 160 11.41 -7.15 -6.25
CA GLN A 160 11.26 -7.73 -4.91
C GLN A 160 11.60 -6.70 -3.81
N LEU A 161 11.00 -5.51 -3.92
CA LEU A 161 11.21 -4.38 -3.02
C LEU A 161 9.88 -3.84 -2.48
N LEU A 162 9.92 -3.36 -1.24
CA LEU A 162 8.84 -2.61 -0.62
C LEU A 162 9.32 -1.17 -0.40
N PHE A 163 8.52 -0.20 -0.84
CA PHE A 163 8.76 1.23 -0.67
C PHE A 163 7.70 1.81 0.26
N LEU A 164 8.14 2.62 1.23
CA LEU A 164 7.26 3.47 2.03
C LEU A 164 7.27 4.86 1.43
N VAL A 165 6.14 5.28 0.88
CA VAL A 165 5.98 6.54 0.15
C VAL A 165 5.13 7.49 0.98
N VAL A 166 5.60 8.74 1.12
CA VAL A 166 4.91 9.82 1.84
C VAL A 166 4.84 11.02 0.91
N ASP A 167 3.62 11.51 0.65
CA ASP A 167 3.34 12.63 -0.26
C ASP A 167 4.03 12.51 -1.63
N GLY A 168 4.07 11.28 -2.16
CA GLY A 168 4.68 10.95 -3.45
C GLY A 168 6.21 10.79 -3.42
N ALA A 169 6.85 11.01 -2.28
CA ALA A 169 8.29 10.81 -2.10
C ALA A 169 8.57 9.50 -1.35
N THR A 170 9.51 8.70 -1.87
CA THR A 170 9.96 7.50 -1.16
C THR A 170 10.78 7.87 0.08
N ASN A 171 10.29 7.48 1.25
CA ASN A 171 11.01 7.65 2.51
C ASN A 171 11.99 6.48 2.75
N TRP A 172 11.52 5.25 2.62
CA TRP A 172 12.32 4.05 2.88
C TRP A 172 12.09 2.95 1.85
N VAL A 173 13.15 2.20 1.57
CA VAL A 173 13.16 0.99 0.75
C VAL A 173 13.62 -0.19 1.60
N PHE A 174 12.87 -1.29 1.51
CA PHE A 174 13.15 -2.54 2.20
C PHE A 174 13.34 -3.67 1.18
N ASN A 175 14.29 -4.55 1.47
CA ASN A 175 14.34 -5.84 0.80
C ASN A 175 13.06 -6.63 1.11
N SER A 176 12.45 -7.20 0.08
CA SER A 176 11.28 -8.05 0.24
C SER A 176 11.40 -9.37 -0.52
N SER A 177 10.51 -10.31 -0.20
CA SER A 177 10.31 -11.56 -0.92
C SER A 177 8.81 -11.84 -0.96
N THR A 178 8.24 -11.81 -2.17
CA THR A 178 6.82 -11.98 -2.44
C THR A 178 6.49 -13.44 -2.76
N GLY A 179 5.25 -13.69 -3.19
CA GLY A 179 4.79 -14.99 -3.64
C GLY A 179 5.60 -15.53 -4.82
N THR A 180 5.81 -16.85 -4.86
CA THR A 180 6.51 -17.57 -5.95
C THR A 180 5.70 -17.67 -7.24
N GLU A 181 4.42 -17.32 -7.22
CA GLU A 181 3.47 -17.44 -8.34
C GLU A 181 3.28 -18.86 -8.88
N VAL A 182 3.71 -19.87 -8.11
CA VAL A 182 3.45 -21.28 -8.43
C VAL A 182 2.39 -21.87 -7.49
N PRO A 183 1.64 -22.89 -7.94
CA PRO A 183 0.77 -23.65 -7.08
C PRO A 183 1.55 -24.30 -5.92
N TYR A 184 0.94 -24.35 -4.75
CA TYR A 184 1.45 -25.07 -3.59
C TYR A 184 0.44 -26.11 -3.10
N GLU A 185 0.99 -27.17 -2.51
CA GLU A 185 0.23 -28.16 -1.75
C GLU A 185 1.09 -28.53 -0.53
N THR A 186 0.64 -28.14 0.67
CA THR A 186 1.38 -28.40 1.91
C THR A 186 0.42 -28.83 3.02
N VAL A 187 0.94 -29.55 4.01
CA VAL A 187 0.20 -29.82 5.25
C VAL A 187 -0.02 -28.49 5.98
N ASN A 188 -1.21 -28.29 6.55
CA ASN A 188 -1.50 -27.12 7.36
C ASN A 188 -0.69 -27.17 8.67
N ASP A 189 0.05 -26.10 8.97
CA ASP A 189 0.94 -26.06 10.14
C ASP A 189 0.19 -26.02 11.49
N LYS A 190 -1.07 -25.58 11.51
CA LYS A 190 -1.95 -25.60 12.71
C LYS A 190 -2.73 -26.90 12.86
N ASP A 191 -3.00 -27.58 11.76
CA ASP A 191 -3.83 -28.78 11.73
C ASP A 191 -3.23 -29.81 10.75
N PRO A 192 -2.38 -30.72 11.24
CA PRO A 192 -1.66 -31.65 10.37
C PRO A 192 -2.57 -32.66 9.65
N THR A 193 -3.89 -32.62 9.89
CA THR A 193 -4.88 -33.42 9.17
C THR A 193 -5.41 -32.74 7.91
N LYS A 194 -5.07 -31.46 7.70
CA LYS A 194 -5.49 -30.66 6.55
C LYS A 194 -4.35 -30.45 5.57
N ILE A 195 -4.72 -30.41 4.29
CA ILE A 195 -3.83 -30.02 3.20
C ILE A 195 -4.29 -28.66 2.70
N GLU A 196 -3.38 -27.69 2.74
CA GLU A 196 -3.56 -26.38 2.14
C GLU A 196 -3.13 -26.41 0.69
N ARG A 197 -3.97 -25.85 -0.17
CA ARG A 197 -3.74 -25.73 -1.61
C ARG A 197 -4.06 -24.31 -2.05
N GLY A 198 -3.27 -23.80 -2.97
CA GLY A 198 -3.50 -22.48 -3.56
C GLY A 198 -2.41 -22.13 -4.53
N ASP A 199 -2.49 -20.91 -5.06
CA ASP A 199 -1.44 -20.32 -5.85
C ASP A 199 -0.69 -19.30 -5.00
N SER A 200 0.64 -19.36 -5.01
CA SER A 200 1.52 -18.49 -4.22
C SER A 200 1.58 -17.07 -4.81
N VAL A 201 0.42 -16.47 -5.08
CA VAL A 201 0.29 -15.21 -5.81
C VAL A 201 0.24 -14.05 -4.83
N THR A 202 1.09 -13.06 -5.04
CA THR A 202 0.88 -11.71 -4.49
C THR A 202 0.09 -10.93 -5.53
N PRO A 203 -1.23 -10.73 -5.33
CA PRO A 203 -2.08 -10.21 -6.40
C PRO A 203 -1.76 -8.73 -6.67
N VAL A 204 -1.55 -8.39 -7.95
CA VAL A 204 -1.37 -6.99 -8.37
C VAL A 204 -2.66 -6.21 -8.14
N GLY A 205 -2.57 -4.93 -7.79
CA GLY A 205 -3.72 -4.09 -7.53
C GLY A 205 -3.47 -2.97 -6.54
N LEU A 206 -4.51 -2.15 -6.34
CA LEU A 206 -4.55 -1.14 -5.30
C LEU A 206 -5.49 -1.62 -4.19
N TYR A 207 -4.95 -1.69 -2.99
CA TYR A 207 -5.62 -2.18 -1.79
C TYR A 207 -5.47 -1.15 -0.66
N HIS A 208 -6.01 -1.50 0.51
CA HIS A 208 -5.75 -0.78 1.76
C HIS A 208 -5.40 -1.79 2.84
N THR A 209 -4.64 -1.38 3.86
CA THR A 209 -4.40 -2.24 5.00
C THR A 209 -5.69 -2.52 5.77
N GLU A 210 -5.88 -3.80 6.10
CA GLU A 210 -7.00 -4.42 6.79
C GLU A 210 -6.58 -4.82 8.22
N PRO A 211 -7.44 -5.48 9.05
CA PRO A 211 -7.11 -5.76 10.45
C PRO A 211 -5.72 -6.32 10.65
N GLU A 212 -4.99 -5.71 11.57
CA GLU A 212 -3.58 -5.96 11.83
C GLU A 212 -3.39 -6.74 13.14
N ARG A 213 -2.24 -7.41 13.30
CA ARG A 213 -1.91 -8.12 14.54
C ARG A 213 -0.57 -7.64 15.08
N PRO A 214 -0.54 -6.92 16.22
CA PRO A 214 0.70 -6.42 16.78
C PRO A 214 1.48 -7.50 17.55
N GLU A 215 0.87 -8.63 17.89
CA GLU A 215 1.45 -9.65 18.77
C GLU A 215 2.48 -10.51 18.03
N GLY A 216 3.74 -10.10 18.07
CA GLY A 216 4.93 -10.91 17.76
C GLY A 216 4.76 -12.01 16.70
N TRP A 217 5.27 -13.20 17.01
CA TRP A 217 5.10 -14.39 16.17
C TRP A 217 3.76 -15.06 16.46
N TRP A 218 3.09 -15.51 15.41
CA TRP A 218 1.96 -16.40 15.54
C TRP A 218 1.90 -17.40 14.38
N ALA A 219 1.37 -18.59 14.66
CA ALA A 219 1.22 -19.64 13.67
C ALA A 219 0.24 -19.22 12.58
N GLY A 220 0.63 -19.25 11.32
CA GLY A 220 -0.25 -19.23 10.15
C GLY A 220 -0.54 -20.65 9.68
N ASP A 221 -1.35 -20.78 8.64
CA ASP A 221 -1.68 -22.10 8.05
C ASP A 221 -0.51 -22.66 7.22
N LEU A 222 0.44 -21.79 6.81
CA LEU A 222 1.57 -22.07 5.91
C LEU A 222 2.93 -21.65 6.50
N GLY A 223 2.99 -21.52 7.83
CA GLY A 223 4.18 -21.06 8.57
C GLY A 223 3.88 -19.91 9.53
N GLU A 224 4.80 -19.69 10.46
CA GLU A 224 4.73 -18.56 11.38
C GLU A 224 4.93 -17.23 10.65
N ILE A 225 4.16 -16.21 11.05
CA ILE A 225 4.30 -14.84 10.55
C ILE A 225 4.45 -13.87 11.71
N TYR A 226 5.31 -12.86 11.55
CA TYR A 226 5.62 -11.90 12.59
C TYR A 226 4.91 -10.57 12.35
N ARG A 227 4.04 -10.18 13.29
CA ARG A 227 3.31 -8.90 13.34
C ARG A 227 2.71 -8.47 11.99
N PRO A 228 1.83 -9.27 11.37
CA PRO A 228 1.34 -9.00 10.01
C PRO A 228 0.42 -7.77 9.93
N LYS A 229 0.55 -7.05 8.81
CA LYS A 229 -0.41 -6.02 8.36
C LYS A 229 -1.03 -6.50 7.05
N TYR A 230 -2.27 -6.99 7.13
CA TYR A 230 -3.01 -7.53 5.99
C TYR A 230 -3.46 -6.42 5.06
N PHE A 231 -3.65 -6.74 3.78
CA PHE A 231 -4.19 -5.78 2.81
C PHE A 231 -5.12 -6.40 1.77
N VAL A 232 -5.10 -7.72 1.59
CA VAL A 232 -6.07 -8.41 0.74
C VAL A 232 -6.27 -9.85 1.19
N GLY A 233 -7.40 -10.13 1.83
CA GLY A 233 -7.72 -11.47 2.32
C GLY A 233 -6.66 -11.98 3.31
N GLY A 234 -5.98 -13.08 2.97
CA GLY A 234 -4.90 -13.66 3.78
C GLY A 234 -3.50 -13.08 3.53
N ILE A 235 -3.36 -12.12 2.61
CA ILE A 235 -2.07 -11.58 2.18
C ILE A 235 -1.69 -10.35 3.03
N ALA A 236 -0.48 -10.37 3.57
CA ALA A 236 0.04 -9.33 4.46
C ALA A 236 1.48 -8.94 4.14
N VAL A 237 1.86 -7.74 4.56
CA VAL A 237 3.26 -7.40 4.86
C VAL A 237 3.56 -7.93 6.26
N HIS A 238 4.61 -8.73 6.42
CA HIS A 238 4.98 -9.28 7.72
C HIS A 238 6.48 -9.55 7.86
N GLY A 239 6.94 -9.62 9.10
CA GLY A 239 8.30 -10.04 9.43
C GLY A 239 8.50 -11.53 9.17
N SER A 240 9.68 -11.89 8.67
CA SER A 240 10.08 -13.28 8.42
C SER A 240 11.55 -13.52 8.81
N ASN A 241 11.90 -14.80 9.03
CA ASN A 241 13.28 -15.23 9.22
C ASN A 241 13.99 -15.51 7.88
N SER A 242 13.28 -15.53 6.75
CA SER A 242 13.84 -15.79 5.42
C SER A 242 13.25 -14.83 4.39
N ILE A 243 14.11 -13.95 3.88
CA ILE A 243 13.78 -12.96 2.84
C ILE A 243 14.87 -13.03 1.77
N PRO A 244 14.85 -14.07 0.92
CA PRO A 244 15.88 -14.26 -0.09
C PRO A 244 15.80 -13.19 -1.18
N ASN A 245 16.77 -13.23 -2.10
CA ASN A 245 16.82 -12.30 -3.22
C ASN A 245 15.83 -12.65 -4.36
N TYR A 246 15.05 -13.71 -4.20
CA TYR A 246 14.00 -14.17 -5.12
C TYR A 246 12.64 -14.26 -4.39
N PRO A 247 11.51 -14.33 -5.11
CA PRO A 247 10.20 -14.57 -4.51
C PRO A 247 10.12 -15.97 -3.89
N ALA A 248 9.71 -16.08 -2.64
CA ALA A 248 9.79 -17.35 -1.88
C ALA A 248 8.62 -17.57 -0.91
N SER A 249 7.59 -16.72 -0.95
CA SER A 249 6.43 -16.85 -0.07
C SER A 249 5.27 -17.57 -0.76
N HIS A 250 4.22 -17.88 0.00
CA HIS A 250 2.93 -18.36 -0.50
C HIS A 250 1.95 -17.21 -0.86
N GLY A 251 2.47 -16.00 -1.08
CA GLY A 251 1.69 -14.83 -1.50
C GLY A 251 1.93 -13.58 -0.64
N CYS A 252 2.28 -13.75 0.63
CA CYS A 252 2.63 -12.64 1.52
C CYS A 252 3.90 -11.89 1.10
N VAL A 253 4.06 -10.67 1.60
CA VAL A 253 5.20 -9.81 1.35
C VAL A 253 6.10 -9.83 2.58
N ARG A 254 7.20 -10.57 2.50
CA ARG A 254 8.11 -10.76 3.64
C ARG A 254 9.08 -9.58 3.75
N VAL A 255 9.28 -9.07 4.96
CA VAL A 255 10.37 -8.17 5.34
C VAL A 255 11.13 -8.76 6.53
N SER A 256 12.31 -8.22 6.88
CA SER A 256 13.01 -8.69 8.08
C SER A 256 12.24 -8.37 9.36
N VAL A 257 12.39 -9.17 10.40
CA VAL A 257 11.77 -8.92 11.71
C VAL A 257 12.07 -7.51 12.23
N PRO A 258 13.33 -7.01 12.25
CA PRO A 258 13.61 -5.65 12.68
C PRO A 258 12.95 -4.57 11.80
N ALA A 259 12.83 -4.80 10.49
CA ALA A 259 12.10 -3.89 9.61
C ALA A 259 10.62 -3.85 9.94
N MET A 260 10.03 -5.01 10.27
CA MET A 260 8.64 -5.08 10.72
C MET A 260 8.45 -4.37 12.06
N ASP A 261 9.40 -4.51 12.99
CA ASP A 261 9.38 -3.76 14.25
C ASP A 261 9.40 -2.25 14.01
N PHE A 262 10.32 -1.77 13.16
CA PHE A 262 10.35 -0.38 12.75
C PHE A 262 9.01 0.08 12.15
N ILE A 263 8.42 -0.69 11.24
CA ILE A 263 7.13 -0.37 10.60
C ILE A 263 6.02 -0.19 11.65
N TRP A 264 6.00 -1.03 12.68
CA TRP A 264 5.02 -0.91 13.76
C TRP A 264 5.32 0.24 14.73
N GLU A 265 6.56 0.36 15.19
CA GLU A 265 6.97 1.36 16.18
C GLU A 265 6.85 2.78 15.64
N SER A 266 7.13 2.97 14.35
CA SER A 266 6.96 4.26 13.67
C SER A 266 5.54 4.49 13.13
N ASN A 267 4.65 3.50 13.25
CA ASN A 267 3.33 3.49 12.62
C ASN A 267 3.40 3.83 11.11
N ALA A 268 4.43 3.33 10.41
CA ALA A 268 4.68 3.69 9.02
C ALA A 268 3.73 3.03 8.02
N ILE A 269 3.02 1.97 8.45
CA ILE A 269 1.93 1.36 7.71
C ILE A 269 0.70 1.30 8.64
N PRO A 270 -0.03 2.40 8.84
CA PRO A 270 -1.23 2.40 9.69
C PRO A 270 -2.38 1.63 9.02
N LEU A 271 -3.41 1.29 9.79
CA LEU A 271 -4.68 0.74 9.28
C LEU A 271 -5.33 1.69 8.27
N GLY A 272 -5.84 1.15 7.16
CA GLY A 272 -6.46 1.91 6.07
C GLY A 272 -5.46 2.60 5.12
N MET A 273 -4.15 2.40 5.29
CA MET A 273 -3.14 2.90 4.36
C MET A 273 -3.24 2.20 3.01
N ASN A 274 -3.15 2.96 1.91
CA ASN A 274 -3.11 2.39 0.57
C ASN A 274 -1.91 1.46 0.38
N VAL A 275 -2.11 0.34 -0.30
CA VAL A 275 -1.07 -0.62 -0.68
C VAL A 275 -1.17 -0.86 -2.18
N TRP A 276 -0.15 -0.46 -2.93
CA TRP A 276 -0.08 -0.68 -4.37
C TRP A 276 0.90 -1.79 -4.70
N VAL A 277 0.39 -2.89 -5.25
CA VAL A 277 1.18 -4.03 -5.73
C VAL A 277 1.25 -4.00 -7.25
N HIS A 278 2.45 -4.04 -7.81
CA HIS A 278 2.64 -4.02 -9.26
C HIS A 278 3.82 -4.88 -9.72
N GLY A 279 3.90 -5.08 -11.04
CA GLY A 279 4.94 -5.85 -11.71
C GLY A 279 4.70 -7.36 -11.70
N GLU A 280 5.60 -8.08 -12.37
CA GLU A 280 5.67 -9.54 -12.38
C GLU A 280 6.98 -9.97 -11.73
N ILE A 281 7.01 -11.17 -11.15
CA ILE A 281 8.25 -11.66 -10.53
C ILE A 281 9.39 -11.82 -11.57
N PRO A 282 10.65 -11.73 -11.15
CA PRO A 282 11.79 -12.06 -12.02
C PRO A 282 11.66 -13.47 -12.60
N ALA A 283 12.12 -13.65 -13.83
CA ALA A 283 12.30 -15.00 -14.38
C ALA A 283 13.28 -15.80 -13.51
N ALA A 284 12.99 -17.09 -13.36
CA ALA A 284 13.82 -18.05 -12.62
C ALA A 284 15.17 -18.32 -13.31
#